data_AF-A0A805Z9B5-F1
#
_entry.id   AF-A0A805Z9B5-F1
#
_cell.length_a   1.000
_cell.length_b   1.000
_cell.length_c   1.000
_cell.angle_alpha   90.00
_cell.angle_beta   90.00
_cell.angle_gamma   90.00
#
_symmetry.space_group_name_H-M   'P 1'
#
loop_
_entity.id
_entity.type
_entity.pdbx_description
1 polymer ?
#
loop_
_entity_poly.entity_id
_entity_poly.type
_entity_poly.pdbx_seq_one_letter_code
_entity_poly.pdbx_strand_id
1 'polypeptide(L)' 'MTKKMEDKKMKNKQAEALTNARSIEKRVFTKEEHASSHCQVGNLTLAINYIIDWIDRKS' A
#
# COMPACT_ATOMS: atom_id res chain seq x y z
N MET A 1 18.26 3.70 -15.56
CA MET A 1 16.96 3.49 -14.87
C MET A 1 16.98 4.29 -13.58
N THR A 2 15.89 4.96 -13.21
CA THR A 2 15.85 5.78 -11.97
C THR A 2 15.37 4.93 -10.78
N LYS A 3 15.86 5.20 -9.57
CA LYS A 3 15.49 4.52 -8.31
C LYS A 3 13.97 4.34 -8.13
N LYS A 4 13.20 5.36 -8.53
CA LYS A 4 11.72 5.36 -8.49
C LYS A 4 11.08 4.26 -9.35
N MET A 5 11.71 3.92 -10.48
CA MET A 5 11.24 2.82 -11.36
C MET A 5 11.54 1.45 -10.75
N GLU A 6 12.66 1.30 -10.05
CA GLU A 6 13.03 0.05 -9.36
C GLU A 6 12.10 -0.24 -8.18
N ASP A 7 11.79 0.77 -7.37
CA ASP A 7 10.83 0.65 -6.26
C ASP A 7 9.44 0.24 -6.77
N LYS A 8 8.98 0.85 -7.87
CA LYS A 8 7.71 0.47 -8.51
C LYS A 8 7.74 -0.98 -9.00
N LYS A 9 8.86 -1.43 -9.57
CA LYS A 9 9.05 -2.82 -10.02
C LYS A 9 9.03 -3.79 -8.85
N MET A 10 9.67 -3.46 -7.72
CA MET A 10 9.69 -4.31 -6.53
C MET A 10 8.29 -4.47 -5.91
N LYS A 11 7.52 -3.37 -5.79
CA LYS A 11 6.15 -3.42 -5.27
C LYS A 11 5.21 -4.29 -6.13
N ASN A 12 5.47 -4.38 -7.43
CA ASN A 12 4.72 -5.27 -8.31
C ASN A 12 5.09 -6.73 -8.09
N LYS A 13 6.39 -7.04 -8.01
CA LYS A 13 6.88 -8.39 -7.71
C LYS A 13 6.34 -8.95 -6.38
N GLN A 14 6.25 -8.13 -5.34
CA GLN A 14 5.71 -8.56 -4.05
C GLN A 14 4.25 -9.00 -4.14
N ALA A 15 3.42 -8.29 -4.92
CA ALA A 15 2.03 -8.70 -5.14
C ALA A 15 1.94 -9.94 -6.03
N GLU A 16 2.77 -10.03 -7.07
CA GLU A 16 2.84 -11.21 -7.96
C GLU A 16 3.26 -12.48 -7.19
N ALA A 17 4.06 -12.35 -6.13
CA ALA A 17 4.48 -13.47 -5.30
C ALA A 17 3.37 -14.05 -4.41
N LEU A 18 2.27 -13.33 -4.19
CA LEU A 18 1.15 -13.78 -3.36
C LEU A 18 0.15 -14.64 -4.17
N THR A 19 0.64 -15.74 -4.74
CA THR A 19 -0.10 -16.58 -5.71
C THR A 19 -1.36 -17.25 -5.16
N ASN A 20 -1.45 -17.42 -3.84
CA ASN A 20 -2.58 -18.06 -3.16
C ASN A 20 -3.51 -17.06 -2.44
N ALA A 21 -3.29 -15.75 -2.59
CA ALA A 21 -4.15 -14.76 -1.96
C ALA A 21 -5.49 -14.64 -2.68
N ARG A 22 -6.61 -14.73 -1.94
CA ARG A 22 -7.97 -14.52 -2.48
C ARG A 22 -8.15 -13.15 -3.12
N SER A 23 -7.52 -12.11 -2.56
CA SER A 23 -7.53 -10.75 -3.08
C SER A 23 -6.35 -9.96 -2.54
N ILE A 24 -5.80 -9.05 -3.35
CA ILE A 24 -4.69 -8.16 -2.99
C ILE A 24 -5.08 -6.74 -3.39
N GLU A 25 -4.89 -5.77 -2.50
CA GLU A 25 -4.98 -4.33 -2.82
C GLU A 25 -3.68 -3.62 -2.44
N LYS A 26 -3.24 -2.65 -3.24
CA LYS A 26 -2.01 -1.89 -3.02
C LYS A 26 -2.32 -0.40 -3.05
N ARG A 27 -1.74 0.35 -2.12
CA ARG A 27 -1.76 1.82 -2.11
C ARG A 27 -0.35 2.39 -1.94
N VAL A 28 -0.13 3.56 -2.51
CA VAL A 28 1.05 4.38 -2.24
C VAL A 28 0.55 5.64 -1.55
N PHE A 29 0.95 5.84 -0.30
CA PHE A 29 0.64 7.07 0.42
C PHE A 29 1.59 8.19 0.00
N THR A 30 1.05 9.38 -0.24
CA THR A 30 1.81 10.53 -0.72
C THR A 30 2.19 11.48 0.41
N LYS A 31 3.03 12.46 0.09
CA LYS A 31 3.46 13.49 1.05
C LYS A 31 2.30 14.41 1.41
N GLU A 32 1.45 14.71 0.43
CA GLU A 32 0.27 15.57 0.55
C GLU A 32 -0.80 14.94 1.44
N GLU A 33 -0.85 13.60 1.50
CA GLU A 33 -1.70 12.86 2.43
C GLU A 33 -1.14 12.82 3.86
N HIS A 34 0.07 13.34 4.07
CA HIS A 34 0.84 13.24 5.32
C HIS A 34 1.07 11.79 5.80
N ALA A 35 0.85 10.79 4.94
CA ALA A 35 0.95 9.36 5.26
C ALA A 35 2.20 8.70 4.66
N SER A 36 3.06 9.41 3.93
CA SER A 36 4.25 8.80 3.27
C SER A 36 5.39 8.39 4.22
N SER A 37 5.32 8.72 5.51
CA SER A 37 6.34 8.34 6.50
C SER A 37 6.38 6.82 6.71
N HIS A 38 7.50 6.28 7.20
CA HIS A 38 7.57 4.86 7.59
C HIS A 38 6.44 4.52 8.57
N CYS A 39 5.76 3.40 8.34
CA CYS A 39 4.56 2.98 9.09
C CYS A 39 3.40 3.99 9.08
N GLN A 40 3.39 4.94 8.13
CA GLN A 40 2.35 5.94 7.96
C GLN A 40 2.09 6.79 9.21
N VAL A 41 3.07 6.91 10.12
CA VAL A 41 2.93 7.60 11.42
C VAL A 41 2.51 9.06 11.31
N GLY A 42 2.79 9.75 10.19
CA GLY A 42 2.34 11.12 9.95
C GLY A 42 0.83 11.27 9.75
N ASN A 43 0.14 10.19 9.38
CA ASN A 43 -1.32 10.15 9.27
C ASN A 43 -1.83 8.69 9.38
N LEU A 44 -1.69 8.15 10.59
CA LEU A 44 -2.06 6.76 10.90
C LEU A 44 -3.56 6.50 10.72
N THR A 45 -4.40 7.52 10.96
CA THR A 45 -5.85 7.42 10.80
C THR A 45 -6.24 7.09 9.36
N LEU A 46 -5.64 7.78 8.38
CA LEU A 46 -5.87 7.48 6.96
C LEU A 46 -5.48 6.04 6.61
N ALA A 47 -4.34 5.57 7.13
CA ALA A 47 -3.87 4.21 6.87
C ALA A 47 -4.79 3.15 7.49
N ILE A 48 -5.23 3.35 8.73
CA ILE A 48 -6.14 2.42 9.42
C ILE A 48 -7.50 2.38 8.73
N ASN A 49 -8.09 3.54 8.43
CA ASN A 49 -9.38 3.60 7.76
C ASN A 49 -9.33 2.92 6.39
N TYR A 50 -8.24 3.10 5.63
CA TYR A 50 -8.05 2.41 4.36
C TYR A 50 -8.03 0.88 4.50
N ILE A 51 -7.46 0.35 5.60
CA ILE A 51 -7.44 -1.09 5.89
C ILE A 51 -8.83 -1.58 6.29
N ILE A 52 -9.53 -0.86 7.18
CA ILE A 52 -10.89 -1.20 7.62
C ILE A 52 -11.83 -1.22 6.41
N ASP A 53 -11.83 -0.16 5.61
CA ASP A 53 -12.64 -0.08 4.40
C ASP A 53 -12.35 -1.24 3.43
N TRP A 54 -11.09 -1.69 3.33
CA TRP A 54 -10.74 -2.83 2.50
C TRP A 54 -11.35 -4.13 3.03
N ILE A 55 -11.26 -4.37 4.33
CA ILE A 55 -11.85 -5.54 4.99
C ILE A 55 -13.36 -5.54 4.78
N ASP A 56 -14.02 -4.41 4.99
CA ASP A 56 -15.49 -4.29 4.88
C ASP A 56 -15.99 -4.51 3.45
N ARG A 57 -15.26 -4.01 2.44
CA ARG A 57 -15.60 -4.25 1.02
C ARG A 57 -15.34 -5.68 0.54
N LYS A 58 -14.53 -6.46 1.27
CA LYS A 58 -14.08 -7.81 0.87
C LYS A 58 -14.62 -8.92 1.79
N SER A 59 -15.38 -8.55 2.82
CA SER A 59 -16.12 -9.47 3.70
C SER A 59 -17.36 -10.02 2.99
#